data_AF-A0AB40BSY6-F1
#
_entry.id   AF-A0AB40BSY6-F1
#
_cell.length_a   1.000
_cell.length_b   1.000
_cell.length_c   1.000
_cell.angle_alpha   90.00
_cell.angle_beta   90.00
_cell.angle_gamma   90.00
#
_symmetry.space_group_name_H-M   'P 1'
#
loop_
_entity.id
_entity.type
_entity.pdbx_description
1 polymer ?
#
loop_
_entity_poly.entity_id
_entity_poly.type
_entity_poly.pdbx_seq_one_letter_code
_entity_poly.pdbx_strand_id
1 'polypeptide(L)'
;MNMFHLKLLLLILLFHATESAFPDTYQWISIDCGAESYTLDTETLINWEPDNEYIQTGMNKNVTQTYTNITMQMQSLRYFPQSTNTPNCYFFITDDIEKYLVRASFYYGNYDGLMKPPTFDVSVNGFKWMTVVTSSSQDKPIVIEAIFSLGHDSMQVCMESTKNGDVPFISSLEVVQLPFTTYSMIDLQSAFLLQQRATFGRREDVEYTGDFTGDMFNRIWKAEGFPNYNNISSSPQFMEVYVENEPPNTVVENAIEASSLFGPIILSFNPSQTNQSLCAILYFIEVSNLRQMNDSREFQIDIGTTKNASAVNLQLGNSVVVTLYHEWVDGPVNITMKAVQGSSLPPLINAMEVYSTMKMQSPPSSDASRVLLSFTYFVLCFLCILI
;
A
#
# COMPACT_ATOMS: atom_id res chain seq x y z
N MET A 1 28.39 -7.57 -43.90
CA MET A 1 27.84 -6.43 -43.15
C MET A 1 28.95 -5.40 -42.97
N ASN A 2 28.80 -4.18 -43.48
CA ASN A 2 29.88 -3.18 -43.47
C ASN A 2 30.25 -2.81 -42.03
N MET A 3 31.53 -2.56 -41.73
CA MET A 3 32.01 -2.26 -40.37
C MET A 3 31.26 -1.06 -39.72
N PHE A 4 30.74 -0.16 -40.56
CA PHE A 4 29.87 0.94 -40.15
C PHE A 4 28.50 0.47 -39.61
N HIS A 5 27.87 -0.53 -40.24
CA HIS A 5 26.59 -1.08 -39.78
C HIS A 5 26.73 -1.87 -38.48
N LEU A 6 27.87 -2.56 -38.27
CA LEU A 6 28.11 -3.25 -37.00
C LEU A 6 28.30 -2.26 -35.83
N LYS A 7 29.01 -1.14 -36.07
CA LYS A 7 29.15 -0.07 -35.07
C LYS A 7 27.83 0.64 -34.78
N LEU A 8 27.01 0.88 -35.79
CA LEU A 8 25.68 1.46 -35.62
C LEU A 8 24.75 0.52 -34.85
N LEU A 9 24.77 -0.79 -35.15
CA LEU A 9 23.99 -1.78 -34.42
C LEU A 9 24.45 -1.90 -32.95
N LEU A 10 25.76 -1.86 -32.68
CA LEU A 10 26.29 -1.80 -31.32
C LEU A 10 25.91 -0.50 -30.61
N LEU A 11 25.89 0.64 -31.31
CA LEU A 11 25.47 1.91 -30.73
C LEU A 11 23.97 1.91 -30.40
N ILE A 12 23.14 1.30 -31.25
CA ILE A 12 21.70 1.11 -31.04
C ILE A 12 21.49 0.13 -29.89
N LEU A 13 22.21 -0.98 -29.82
CA LEU A 13 22.16 -1.93 -28.70
C LEU A 13 22.66 -1.32 -27.39
N LEU A 14 23.66 -0.43 -27.45
CA LEU A 14 24.11 0.36 -26.29
C LEU A 14 23.08 1.42 -25.90
N PHE A 15 22.35 2.02 -26.85
CA PHE A 15 21.25 2.95 -26.57
C PHE A 15 20.00 2.24 -26.01
N HIS A 16 19.70 1.03 -26.48
CA HIS A 16 18.65 0.18 -25.90
C HIS A 16 19.09 -0.44 -24.56
N ALA A 17 20.39 -0.64 -24.35
CA ALA A 17 20.95 -1.02 -23.05
C ALA A 17 21.11 0.18 -22.09
N THR A 18 20.76 1.39 -22.52
CA THR A 18 20.62 2.58 -21.67
C THR A 18 19.18 2.99 -21.43
N GLU A 19 18.19 2.13 -21.74
CA GLU A 19 17.01 2.08 -20.88
C GLU A 19 17.47 1.52 -19.55
N SER A 20 17.92 2.43 -18.72
CA SER A 20 18.25 2.15 -17.35
C SER A 20 16.95 1.70 -16.69
N ALA A 21 17.04 0.65 -15.87
CA ALA A 21 15.96 0.13 -15.04
C ALA A 21 15.59 1.16 -13.95
N PHE A 22 15.11 2.32 -14.38
CA PHE A 22 14.56 3.36 -13.54
C PHE A 22 13.05 3.12 -13.41
N PRO A 23 12.46 3.38 -12.24
CA PRO A 23 11.02 3.37 -12.13
C PRO A 23 10.53 4.54 -12.97
N ASP A 24 9.62 4.25 -13.89
CA ASP A 24 8.95 5.28 -14.68
C ASP A 24 7.95 6.00 -13.77
N THR A 25 8.43 6.94 -12.94
CA THR A 25 7.56 7.75 -12.06
C THR A 25 6.58 8.63 -12.85
N TYR A 26 6.69 8.70 -14.18
CA TYR A 26 5.71 9.33 -15.06
C TYR A 26 4.31 8.71 -14.93
N GLN A 27 4.20 7.47 -14.48
CA GLN A 27 2.92 6.81 -14.24
C GLN A 27 2.33 7.11 -12.86
N TRP A 28 3.06 7.83 -12.00
CA TRP A 28 2.59 8.21 -10.68
C TRP A 28 1.78 9.49 -10.77
N ILE A 29 0.63 9.50 -10.12
CA ILE A 29 -0.19 10.69 -9.94
C ILE A 29 -0.08 11.08 -8.47
N SER A 30 0.51 12.25 -8.19
CA SER A 30 0.68 12.77 -6.82
C SER A 30 0.02 14.14 -6.72
N ILE A 31 -1.10 14.22 -6.03
CA ILE A 31 -1.97 15.40 -6.03
C ILE A 31 -1.86 16.14 -4.69
N ASP A 32 -1.51 17.43 -4.76
CA ASP A 32 -1.62 18.38 -3.63
C ASP A 32 -3.01 19.04 -3.73
N CYS A 33 -3.95 18.52 -2.94
CA CYS A 33 -5.36 18.88 -3.06
C CYS A 33 -5.56 20.29 -2.53
N GLY A 34 -6.05 21.19 -3.38
CA GLY A 34 -6.20 22.59 -3.03
C GLY A 34 -5.07 23.51 -3.51
N ALA A 35 -3.97 22.96 -4.01
CA ALA A 35 -2.87 23.74 -4.57
C ALA A 35 -3.27 24.47 -5.86
N GLU A 36 -2.57 25.58 -6.14
CA GLU A 36 -2.77 26.37 -7.36
C GLU A 36 -1.70 26.08 -8.43
N SER A 37 -0.59 25.44 -8.05
CA SER A 37 0.54 25.20 -8.92
C SER A 37 1.26 23.89 -8.59
N TYR A 38 1.97 23.37 -9.60
CA TYR A 38 2.88 22.24 -9.43
C TYR A 38 4.00 22.58 -8.46
N THR A 39 4.41 21.60 -7.65
CA THR A 39 5.51 21.73 -6.69
C THR A 39 6.37 20.47 -6.69
N LEU A 40 7.69 20.65 -6.72
CA LEU A 40 8.64 19.54 -6.55
C LEU A 40 9.00 19.40 -5.06
N ASP A 41 8.76 18.23 -4.49
CA ASP A 41 9.32 17.88 -3.20
C ASP A 41 10.82 17.61 -3.38
N THR A 42 11.66 18.41 -2.76
CA THR A 42 13.11 18.30 -2.91
C THR A 42 13.72 17.12 -2.14
N GLU A 43 12.99 16.55 -1.18
CA GLU A 43 13.45 15.40 -0.39
C GLU A 43 13.16 14.10 -1.13
N THR A 44 11.91 13.90 -1.57
CA THR A 44 11.47 12.68 -2.27
C THR A 44 11.66 12.77 -3.79
N LEU A 45 11.86 13.96 -4.35
CA LEU A 45 11.85 14.25 -5.79
C LEU A 45 10.51 13.94 -6.48
N ILE A 46 9.42 13.83 -5.72
CA ILE A 46 8.07 13.67 -6.23
C ILE A 46 7.54 15.01 -6.70
N ASN A 47 6.99 15.03 -7.93
CA ASN A 47 6.27 16.20 -8.45
C ASN A 47 4.80 16.11 -8.05
N TRP A 48 4.34 17.12 -7.31
CA TRP A 48 2.96 17.25 -6.86
C TRP A 48 2.20 18.21 -7.77
N GLU A 49 0.99 17.82 -8.15
CA GLU A 49 0.15 18.59 -9.07
C GLU A 49 -1.18 19.05 -8.43
N PRO A 50 -1.77 20.15 -8.93
CA PRO A 50 -3.11 20.57 -8.52
C PRO A 50 -4.18 19.53 -8.88
N ASP A 51 -5.29 19.53 -8.14
CA ASP A 51 -6.37 18.55 -8.30
C ASP A 51 -7.41 18.87 -9.38
N ASN A 52 -7.27 19.98 -10.11
CA ASN A 52 -8.29 20.50 -11.02
C ASN A 52 -8.67 19.54 -12.16
N GLU A 53 -7.76 18.66 -12.57
CA GLU A 53 -8.02 17.68 -13.64
C GLU A 53 -8.80 16.45 -13.15
N TYR A 54 -8.79 16.19 -11.84
CA TYR A 54 -9.31 14.96 -11.24
C TYR A 54 -10.66 15.16 -10.54
N ILE A 55 -11.01 16.39 -10.16
CA ILE A 55 -12.26 16.68 -9.45
C ILE A 55 -12.82 18.06 -9.82
N GLN A 56 -14.16 18.16 -9.89
CA GLN A 56 -14.87 19.39 -10.24
C GLN A 56 -15.62 20.03 -9.07
N THR A 57 -15.79 19.32 -7.96
CA THR A 57 -16.54 19.79 -6.78
C THR A 57 -15.62 20.26 -5.66
N GLY A 58 -16.20 20.89 -4.64
CA GLY A 58 -15.46 21.38 -3.47
C GLY A 58 -14.81 22.74 -3.68
N MET A 59 -14.12 23.19 -2.64
CA MET A 59 -13.41 24.46 -2.58
C MET A 59 -12.02 24.27 -1.98
N ASN A 60 -11.08 25.13 -2.35
CA ASN A 60 -9.70 25.06 -1.89
C ASN A 60 -9.53 25.97 -0.66
N LYS A 61 -8.67 25.56 0.27
CA LYS A 61 -8.28 26.40 1.40
C LYS A 61 -6.88 26.06 1.88
N ASN A 62 -6.14 27.10 2.26
CA ASN A 62 -4.89 26.92 2.99
C ASN A 62 -5.19 26.59 4.45
N VAL A 63 -4.38 25.72 5.00
CA VAL A 63 -4.40 25.39 6.41
C VAL A 63 -3.96 26.61 7.23
N THR A 64 -4.66 26.89 8.33
CA THR A 64 -4.42 28.12 9.12
C THR A 64 -3.46 27.88 10.29
N GLN A 65 -3.45 26.67 10.85
CA GLN A 65 -2.56 26.26 11.92
C GLN A 65 -1.62 25.19 11.38
N THR A 66 -0.34 25.52 11.28
CA THR A 66 0.70 24.54 10.97
C THR A 66 1.39 24.17 12.27
N TYR A 67 1.11 22.98 12.80
CA TYR A 67 2.04 22.40 13.77
C TYR A 67 3.38 22.08 13.06
N THR A 68 4.47 22.06 13.83
CA THR A 68 5.81 21.73 13.30
C THR A 68 5.80 20.33 12.68
N ASN A 69 6.36 20.19 11.46
CA ASN A 69 6.54 18.93 10.70
C ASN A 69 5.32 18.42 9.91
N ILE A 70 4.55 19.30 9.26
CA ILE A 70 3.64 18.88 8.19
C ILE A 70 4.34 18.97 6.83
N THR A 71 4.08 18.01 5.96
CA THR A 71 4.63 18.00 4.60
C THR A 71 3.93 19.06 3.74
N MET A 72 4.56 19.48 2.64
CA MET A 72 4.07 20.60 1.83
C MET A 72 2.67 20.35 1.25
N GLN A 73 2.40 19.11 0.82
CA GLN A 73 1.12 18.62 0.29
C GLN A 73 0.00 18.52 1.34
N MET A 74 0.25 19.01 2.55
CA MET A 74 -0.74 19.14 3.62
C MET A 74 -0.91 20.59 4.08
N GLN A 75 -0.29 21.56 3.41
CA GLN A 75 -0.47 22.98 3.69
C GLN A 75 -1.73 23.56 3.02
N SER A 76 -2.26 22.84 2.03
CA SER A 76 -3.52 23.12 1.38
C SER A 76 -4.47 21.92 1.50
N LEU A 77 -5.76 22.17 1.31
CA LEU A 77 -6.78 21.12 1.22
C LEU A 77 -7.91 21.53 0.29
N ARG A 78 -8.61 20.53 -0.24
CA ARG A 78 -9.95 20.68 -0.84
C ARG A 78 -11.01 20.20 0.15
N TYR A 79 -12.07 20.98 0.35
CA TYR A 79 -13.17 20.66 1.26
C TYR A 79 -14.54 20.71 0.57
N PHE A 80 -15.50 19.94 1.09
CA PHE A 80 -16.79 19.68 0.45
C PHE A 80 -17.97 20.05 1.37
N PRO A 81 -18.41 21.33 1.40
CA PRO A 81 -19.48 21.76 2.29
C PRO A 81 -20.88 21.34 1.83
N GLN A 82 -21.05 21.00 0.55
CA GLN A 82 -22.30 20.49 -0.02
C GLN A 82 -22.22 18.97 -0.23
N SER A 83 -21.76 18.24 0.77
CA SER A 83 -21.51 16.78 0.71
C SER A 83 -22.70 15.92 1.15
N THR A 84 -23.79 16.53 1.60
CA THR A 84 -24.95 15.79 2.11
C THR A 84 -25.60 14.96 1.00
N ASN A 85 -25.54 13.63 1.14
CA ASN A 85 -26.10 12.63 0.21
C ASN A 85 -25.48 12.64 -1.20
N THR A 86 -24.33 13.29 -1.42
CA THR A 86 -23.63 13.24 -2.71
C THR A 86 -22.13 13.00 -2.47
N PRO A 87 -21.57 11.87 -2.93
CA PRO A 87 -20.14 11.60 -2.82
C PRO A 87 -19.35 12.62 -3.66
N ASN A 88 -18.19 13.06 -3.16
CA ASN A 88 -17.28 13.94 -3.87
C ASN A 88 -16.07 13.12 -4.32
N CYS A 89 -15.97 12.85 -5.61
CA CYS A 89 -15.06 11.85 -6.15
C CYS A 89 -13.97 12.45 -7.02
N TYR A 90 -12.74 12.02 -6.77
CA TYR A 90 -11.63 12.11 -7.71
C TYR A 90 -11.75 10.98 -8.72
N PHE A 91 -11.55 11.26 -10.00
CA PHE A 91 -11.65 10.30 -11.09
C PHE A 91 -10.30 10.05 -11.76
N PHE A 92 -9.95 8.78 -11.93
CA PHE A 92 -8.73 8.34 -12.60
C PHE A 92 -9.07 7.33 -13.68
N ILE A 93 -8.34 7.40 -14.80
CA ILE A 93 -8.33 6.35 -15.82
C ILE A 93 -7.30 5.31 -15.37
N THR A 94 -7.70 4.05 -15.36
CA THR A 94 -6.84 2.92 -14.99
C THR A 94 -6.77 1.93 -16.15
N ASP A 95 -5.76 1.07 -16.12
CA ASP A 95 -5.66 -0.07 -17.01
C ASP A 95 -6.43 -1.25 -16.40
N ASP A 96 -7.07 -2.04 -17.27
CA ASP A 96 -7.77 -3.24 -16.85
C ASP A 96 -6.79 -4.23 -16.19
N ILE A 97 -7.18 -4.81 -15.04
CA ILE A 97 -6.49 -5.88 -14.30
C ILE A 97 -5.22 -5.44 -13.54
N GLU A 98 -4.82 -4.18 -13.66
CA GLU A 98 -3.66 -3.66 -12.93
C GLU A 98 -3.93 -3.40 -11.44
N LYS A 99 -2.83 -3.30 -10.69
CA LYS A 99 -2.85 -3.02 -9.24
C LYS A 99 -2.39 -1.59 -9.00
N TYR A 100 -3.07 -0.91 -8.09
CA TYR A 100 -2.76 0.47 -7.74
C TYR A 100 -2.55 0.61 -6.24
N LEU A 101 -1.39 1.11 -5.84
CA LEU A 101 -1.21 1.67 -4.50
C LEU A 101 -1.85 3.05 -4.50
N VAL A 102 -2.79 3.25 -3.58
CA VAL A 102 -3.48 4.52 -3.38
C VAL A 102 -3.24 4.98 -1.97
N ARG A 103 -2.78 6.22 -1.80
CA ARG A 103 -2.58 6.85 -0.50
C ARG A 103 -3.32 8.17 -0.42
N ALA A 104 -4.17 8.33 0.60
CA ALA A 104 -4.90 9.57 0.84
C ALA A 104 -4.52 10.15 2.20
N SER A 105 -4.28 11.46 2.24
CA SER A 105 -3.92 12.17 3.47
C SER A 105 -4.94 13.23 3.82
N PHE A 106 -5.18 13.37 5.13
CA PHE A 106 -6.16 14.28 5.70
C PHE A 106 -5.54 15.05 6.86
N TYR A 107 -5.24 16.33 6.65
CA TYR A 107 -4.85 17.24 7.71
C TYR A 107 -5.87 18.37 7.86
N TYR A 108 -6.56 18.43 9.01
CA TYR A 108 -7.60 19.43 9.25
C TYR A 108 -7.00 20.83 9.46
N GLY A 109 -5.98 20.93 10.33
CA GLY A 109 -5.20 22.16 10.52
C GLY A 109 -6.04 23.40 10.84
N ASN A 110 -7.25 23.17 11.38
CA ASN A 110 -8.26 24.18 11.63
C ASN A 110 -8.48 25.15 10.45
N TYR A 111 -8.51 24.63 9.22
CA TYR A 111 -8.59 25.46 7.99
C TYR A 111 -9.81 26.40 7.97
N ASP A 112 -10.90 26.06 8.67
CA ASP A 112 -12.14 26.84 8.77
C ASP A 112 -12.24 27.74 10.01
N GLY A 113 -11.31 27.62 10.95
CA GLY A 113 -11.30 28.38 12.21
C GLY A 113 -12.36 27.94 13.23
N LEU A 114 -13.06 26.81 13.00
CA LEU A 114 -14.18 26.37 13.84
C LEU A 114 -13.77 25.45 14.98
N MET A 115 -12.53 24.92 14.98
CA MET A 115 -12.05 23.93 15.95
C MET A 115 -12.96 22.69 16.07
N LYS A 116 -13.70 22.38 15.00
CA LYS A 116 -14.70 21.31 14.96
C LYS A 116 -14.41 20.35 13.79
N PRO A 117 -13.35 19.52 13.93
CA PRO A 117 -12.99 18.56 12.90
C PRO A 117 -14.14 17.60 12.56
N PRO A 118 -14.37 17.29 11.27
CA PRO A 118 -15.44 16.41 10.81
C PRO A 118 -15.09 14.91 10.92
N THR A 119 -16.11 14.06 10.82
CA THR A 119 -15.95 12.62 10.57
C THR A 119 -16.63 12.28 9.26
N PHE A 120 -15.96 11.57 8.39
CA PHE A 120 -16.48 11.26 7.06
C PHE A 120 -15.96 9.91 6.55
N ASP A 121 -16.65 9.34 5.59
CA ASP A 121 -16.25 8.10 4.96
C ASP A 121 -15.46 8.38 3.68
N VAL A 122 -14.49 7.51 3.41
CA VAL A 122 -13.75 7.44 2.15
C VAL A 122 -14.10 6.12 1.49
N SER A 123 -14.44 6.16 0.21
CA SER A 123 -14.77 4.98 -0.59
C SER A 123 -13.98 4.94 -1.89
N VAL A 124 -13.78 3.73 -2.41
CA VAL A 124 -13.22 3.51 -3.76
C VAL A 124 -14.23 2.74 -4.59
N ASN A 125 -14.63 3.30 -5.73
CA ASN A 125 -15.68 2.75 -6.60
C ASN A 125 -16.98 2.40 -5.83
N GLY A 126 -17.33 3.23 -4.84
CA GLY A 126 -18.51 3.03 -3.98
C GLY A 126 -18.35 2.00 -2.85
N PHE A 127 -17.19 1.35 -2.73
CA PHE A 127 -16.87 0.46 -1.61
C PHE A 127 -16.16 1.24 -0.51
N LYS A 128 -16.71 1.21 0.70
CA LYS A 128 -16.15 1.92 1.85
C LYS A 128 -14.75 1.40 2.18
N TRP A 129 -13.76 2.27 2.07
CA TRP A 129 -12.37 2.01 2.40
C TRP A 129 -12.11 2.27 3.90
N MET A 130 -12.45 3.47 4.39
CA MET A 130 -12.23 3.83 5.79
C MET A 130 -13.16 4.96 6.26
N THR A 131 -13.46 5.01 7.55
CA THR A 131 -14.00 6.22 8.21
C THR A 131 -12.86 7.05 8.76
N VAL A 132 -12.71 8.28 8.26
CA VAL A 132 -11.73 9.25 8.74
C VAL A 132 -12.30 10.00 9.95
N VAL A 133 -11.64 9.84 11.10
CA VAL A 133 -12.03 10.49 12.36
C VAL A 133 -10.97 11.53 12.73
N THR A 134 -11.21 12.79 12.40
CA THR A 134 -10.26 13.89 12.70
C THR A 134 -10.44 14.42 14.12
N SER A 135 -9.37 14.96 14.71
CA SER A 135 -9.35 15.43 16.09
C SER A 135 -8.66 16.79 16.22
N SER A 136 -9.19 17.67 17.06
CA SER A 136 -8.61 18.98 17.35
C SER A 136 -7.60 18.95 18.51
N SER A 137 -7.60 17.88 19.31
CA SER A 137 -6.67 17.72 20.45
C SER A 137 -5.36 17.03 20.07
N GLN A 138 -5.37 16.31 18.96
CA GLN A 138 -4.24 15.59 18.38
C GLN A 138 -4.23 15.84 16.88
N ASP A 139 -4.17 17.12 16.48
CA ASP A 139 -4.19 17.57 15.08
C ASP A 139 -2.93 17.08 14.34
N LYS A 140 -2.94 15.80 14.00
CA LYS A 140 -1.94 15.10 13.21
C LYS A 140 -2.61 14.68 11.89
N PRO A 141 -1.84 14.62 10.80
CA PRO A 141 -2.33 14.04 9.57
C PRO A 141 -2.80 12.60 9.77
N ILE A 142 -3.95 12.27 9.18
CA ILE A 142 -4.41 10.90 9.02
C ILE A 142 -4.01 10.48 7.61
N VAL A 143 -3.28 9.37 7.50
CA VAL A 143 -2.84 8.81 6.23
C VAL A 143 -3.42 7.41 6.11
N ILE A 144 -4.12 7.13 5.02
CA ILE A 144 -4.66 5.82 4.70
C ILE A 144 -4.01 5.33 3.41
N GLU A 145 -3.65 4.06 3.36
CA GLU A 145 -3.05 3.45 2.17
C GLU A 145 -3.70 2.08 1.89
N ALA A 146 -3.89 1.78 0.62
CA ALA A 146 -4.37 0.48 0.19
C ALA A 146 -3.83 0.13 -1.21
N ILE A 147 -3.74 -1.16 -1.47
CA ILE A 147 -3.47 -1.70 -2.80
C ILE A 147 -4.80 -2.21 -3.35
N PHE A 148 -5.25 -1.63 -4.46
CA PHE A 148 -6.50 -2.00 -5.13
C PHE A 148 -6.21 -2.82 -6.39
N SER A 149 -6.91 -3.93 -6.55
CA SER A 149 -7.06 -4.64 -7.82
C SER A 149 -8.48 -4.41 -8.32
N LEU A 150 -8.65 -3.51 -9.29
CA LEU A 150 -9.97 -2.96 -9.62
C LEU A 150 -10.71 -3.76 -10.70
N GLY A 151 -10.00 -4.38 -11.65
CA GLY A 151 -10.61 -5.10 -12.77
C GLY A 151 -11.50 -4.23 -13.67
N HIS A 152 -11.25 -2.92 -13.69
CA HIS A 152 -11.95 -1.90 -14.46
C HIS A 152 -10.96 -0.84 -14.96
N ASP A 153 -11.37 -0.10 -15.99
CA ASP A 153 -10.61 0.98 -16.64
C ASP A 153 -10.77 2.34 -15.93
N SER A 154 -11.36 2.37 -14.74
CA SER A 154 -11.47 3.58 -13.93
C SER A 154 -11.49 3.34 -12.43
N MET A 155 -11.03 4.38 -11.71
CA MET A 155 -11.04 4.46 -10.26
C MET A 155 -11.69 5.78 -9.81
N GLN A 156 -12.57 5.68 -8.82
CA GLN A 156 -13.21 6.80 -8.15
C GLN A 156 -12.89 6.76 -6.67
N VAL A 157 -12.15 7.75 -6.17
CA VAL A 157 -11.89 7.91 -4.72
C VAL A 157 -12.80 9.01 -4.20
N CYS A 158 -13.74 8.65 -3.34
CA CYS A 158 -14.85 9.51 -2.94
C CYS A 158 -14.86 9.83 -1.45
N MET A 159 -15.20 11.07 -1.13
CA MET A 159 -15.43 11.55 0.23
C MET A 159 -16.93 11.74 0.49
N GLU A 160 -17.44 11.14 1.55
CA GLU A 160 -18.86 11.05 1.88
C GLU A 160 -19.14 11.51 3.31
N SER A 161 -20.08 12.44 3.49
CA SER A 161 -20.48 12.91 4.84
C SER A 161 -21.16 11.79 5.64
N THR A 162 -20.76 11.57 6.90
CA THR A 162 -21.43 10.58 7.76
C THR A 162 -22.73 11.11 8.37
N LYS A 163 -22.86 12.43 8.53
CA LYS A 163 -24.07 13.11 9.00
C LYS A 163 -24.16 14.52 8.42
N ASN A 164 -25.36 15.10 8.49
CA ASN A 164 -25.60 16.48 8.09
C ASN A 164 -24.70 17.45 8.85
N GLY A 165 -24.04 18.34 8.11
CA GLY A 165 -23.14 19.35 8.65
C GLY A 165 -21.69 18.90 8.83
N ASP A 166 -21.34 17.64 8.54
CA ASP A 166 -19.95 17.28 8.32
C ASP A 166 -19.47 17.85 6.98
N VAL A 167 -18.21 18.31 6.97
CA VAL A 167 -17.56 18.88 5.78
C VAL A 167 -16.33 18.03 5.47
N PRO A 168 -16.46 16.96 4.67
CA PRO A 168 -15.32 16.15 4.26
C PRO A 168 -14.26 17.01 3.57
N PHE A 169 -13.02 16.57 3.63
CA PHE A 169 -11.90 17.24 2.99
C PHE A 169 -10.82 16.21 2.62
N ILE A 170 -9.84 16.64 1.83
CA ILE A 170 -8.65 15.86 1.50
C ILE A 170 -7.47 16.82 1.30
N SER A 171 -6.28 16.41 1.76
CA SER A 171 -5.06 17.20 1.66
C SER A 171 -4.17 16.71 0.52
N SER A 172 -4.00 15.39 0.40
CA SER A 172 -3.24 14.82 -0.71
C SER A 172 -3.79 13.47 -1.16
N LEU A 173 -3.54 13.12 -2.42
CA LEU A 173 -3.92 11.84 -3.02
C LEU A 173 -2.81 11.36 -3.96
N GLU A 174 -2.28 10.17 -3.70
CA GLU A 174 -1.27 9.51 -4.52
C GLU A 174 -1.87 8.25 -5.14
N VAL A 175 -1.63 8.04 -6.43
CA VAL A 175 -2.01 6.84 -7.18
C VAL A 175 -0.79 6.34 -7.93
N VAL A 176 -0.34 5.14 -7.57
CA VAL A 176 0.88 4.51 -8.11
C VAL A 176 0.51 3.16 -8.70
N GLN A 177 0.69 3.01 -10.01
CA GLN A 177 0.57 1.71 -10.68
C GLN A 177 1.68 0.78 -10.20
N LEU A 178 1.31 -0.43 -9.80
CA LEU A 178 2.24 -1.46 -9.35
C LEU A 178 2.47 -2.49 -10.46
N PRO A 179 3.69 -3.02 -10.61
CA PRO A 179 3.93 -4.09 -11.57
C PRO A 179 3.05 -5.31 -11.31
N PHE A 180 2.55 -5.94 -12.38
CA PHE A 180 1.63 -7.08 -12.28
C PHE A 180 2.18 -8.25 -11.44
N THR A 181 3.51 -8.39 -11.36
CA THR A 181 4.24 -9.40 -10.59
C THR A 181 4.16 -9.19 -9.08
N THR A 182 3.91 -7.96 -8.62
CA THR A 182 3.78 -7.63 -7.20
C THR A 182 2.40 -8.01 -6.68
N TYR A 183 2.35 -8.47 -5.43
CA TYR A 183 1.13 -8.85 -4.72
C TYR A 183 0.24 -9.78 -5.53
N SER A 184 0.83 -10.77 -6.20
CA SER A 184 0.13 -11.69 -7.12
C SER A 184 -1.01 -12.48 -6.47
N MET A 185 -1.05 -12.54 -5.13
CA MET A 185 -2.10 -13.19 -4.34
C MET A 185 -3.37 -12.36 -4.18
N ILE A 186 -3.38 -11.06 -4.53
CA ILE A 186 -4.60 -10.26 -4.43
C ILE A 186 -5.61 -10.70 -5.49
N ASP A 187 -6.81 -11.03 -5.03
CA ASP A 187 -7.91 -11.38 -5.94
C ASP A 187 -8.34 -10.16 -6.77
N LEU A 188 -8.82 -10.38 -7.99
CA LEU A 188 -9.49 -9.35 -8.78
C LEU A 188 -10.67 -8.76 -8.00
N GLN A 189 -10.90 -7.45 -8.17
CA GLN A 189 -11.94 -6.71 -7.45
C GLN A 189 -11.81 -6.87 -5.93
N SER A 190 -10.58 -6.73 -5.43
CA SER A 190 -10.28 -6.76 -4.00
C SER A 190 -9.22 -5.71 -3.66
N ALA A 191 -9.10 -5.42 -2.37
CA ALA A 191 -8.13 -4.47 -1.86
C ALA A 191 -7.41 -5.01 -0.63
N PHE A 192 -6.14 -4.67 -0.51
CA PHE A 192 -5.32 -4.84 0.68
C PHE A 192 -5.18 -3.47 1.36
N LEU A 193 -5.88 -3.28 2.47
CA LEU A 193 -5.90 -2.05 3.24
C LEU A 193 -4.76 -2.07 4.26
N LEU A 194 -3.78 -1.20 4.10
CA LEU A 194 -2.57 -1.22 4.91
C LEU A 194 -2.90 -1.02 6.40
N GLN A 195 -2.42 -1.95 7.23
CA GLN A 195 -2.44 -1.84 8.69
C GLN A 195 -1.05 -1.48 9.22
N GLN A 196 -0.01 -2.10 8.67
CA GLN A 196 1.38 -1.86 9.06
C GLN A 196 2.33 -2.24 7.93
N ARG A 197 3.35 -1.43 7.69
CA ARG A 197 4.51 -1.77 6.85
C ARG A 197 5.78 -1.38 7.60
N ALA A 198 6.58 -2.36 7.96
CA ALA A 198 7.69 -2.20 8.89
C ALA A 198 8.99 -2.78 8.34
N THR A 199 10.09 -2.08 8.59
CA THR A 199 11.46 -2.59 8.48
C THR A 199 12.05 -2.72 9.90
N PHE A 200 12.76 -3.81 10.15
CA PHE A 200 13.30 -4.13 11.47
C PHE A 200 14.82 -4.04 11.51
N GLY A 201 15.36 -3.73 12.68
CA GLY A 201 16.81 -3.58 12.88
C GLY A 201 17.39 -2.25 12.38
N ARG A 202 16.57 -1.44 11.69
CA ARG A 202 16.89 -0.09 11.21
C ARG A 202 16.42 0.99 12.20
N ARG A 203 16.98 2.20 12.09
CA ARG A 203 16.64 3.38 12.92
C ARG A 203 15.76 4.42 12.24
N GLU A 204 15.73 4.42 10.91
CA GLU A 204 15.10 5.43 10.09
C GLU A 204 14.16 4.76 9.09
N ASP A 205 13.05 5.42 8.79
CA ASP A 205 12.11 4.96 7.77
C ASP A 205 12.81 4.79 6.41
N VAL A 206 12.20 4.00 5.54
CA VAL A 206 12.60 3.91 4.13
C VAL A 206 11.42 4.33 3.28
N GLU A 207 11.63 5.34 2.46
CA GLU A 207 10.64 5.87 1.51
C GLU A 207 11.29 6.01 0.14
N TYR A 208 10.54 6.49 -0.84
CA TYR A 208 11.10 6.75 -2.15
C TYR A 208 12.13 7.88 -2.08
N THR A 209 13.31 7.61 -2.62
CA THR A 209 14.38 8.58 -2.82
C THR A 209 14.81 8.49 -4.27
N GLY A 210 14.87 9.62 -4.98
CA GLY A 210 15.23 9.61 -6.41
C GLY A 210 16.70 9.26 -6.71
N ASP A 211 17.45 8.77 -5.72
CA ASP A 211 18.77 8.16 -5.86
C ASP A 211 18.74 6.62 -5.96
N PHE A 212 17.54 6.03 -6.08
CA PHE A 212 17.32 4.58 -6.28
C PHE A 212 17.72 3.71 -5.08
N THR A 213 17.86 4.31 -3.88
CA THR A 213 18.10 3.56 -2.63
C THR A 213 16.82 3.29 -1.84
N GLY A 214 15.76 4.06 -2.14
CA GLY A 214 14.43 3.98 -1.56
C GLY A 214 13.48 3.00 -2.25
N ASP A 215 12.21 3.01 -1.84
CA ASP A 215 11.19 2.11 -2.38
C ASP A 215 10.64 2.59 -3.73
N MET A 216 10.79 1.73 -4.75
CA MET A 216 10.47 2.04 -6.14
C MET A 216 8.97 2.03 -6.46
N PHE A 217 8.13 1.71 -5.48
CA PHE A 217 6.66 1.71 -5.59
C PHE A 217 6.05 2.75 -4.65
N ASN A 218 6.86 3.73 -4.21
CA ASN A 218 6.48 4.77 -3.27
C ASN A 218 5.92 4.23 -1.94
N ARG A 219 6.26 3.00 -1.54
CA ARG A 219 5.84 2.46 -0.24
C ARG A 219 6.70 3.07 0.85
N ILE A 220 6.07 3.47 1.94
CA ILE A 220 6.78 3.92 3.14
C ILE A 220 6.91 2.76 4.11
N TRP A 221 8.14 2.39 4.44
CA TRP A 221 8.49 1.37 5.44
C TRP A 221 8.89 2.05 6.74
N LYS A 222 8.11 1.81 7.79
CA LYS A 222 8.39 2.39 9.11
C LYS A 222 9.47 1.61 9.83
N ALA A 223 10.49 2.31 10.33
CA ALA A 223 11.49 1.71 11.19
C ALA A 223 10.88 1.49 12.57
N GLU A 224 10.70 0.22 12.93
CA GLU A 224 10.10 -0.15 14.21
C GLU A 224 11.19 -0.60 15.18
N GLY A 225 11.25 0.09 16.33
CA GLY A 225 12.22 -0.20 17.38
C GLY A 225 11.75 -1.34 18.28
N PHE A 226 12.50 -2.45 18.30
CA PHE A 226 12.26 -3.55 19.24
C PHE A 226 13.43 -3.74 20.20
N PRO A 227 13.44 -3.08 21.37
CA PRO A 227 14.57 -3.11 22.29
C PRO A 227 14.84 -4.49 22.91
N ASN A 228 13.89 -5.43 22.81
CA ASN A 228 14.00 -6.77 23.37
C ASN A 228 14.70 -7.77 22.42
N TYR A 229 15.01 -7.35 21.19
CA TYR A 229 15.64 -8.17 20.17
C TYR A 229 17.00 -7.61 19.77
N ASN A 230 17.86 -8.46 19.22
CA ASN A 230 19.17 -8.06 18.73
C ASN A 230 19.02 -7.49 17.32
N ASN A 231 19.57 -6.30 17.08
CA ASN A 231 19.66 -5.78 15.71
C ASN A 231 20.88 -6.39 15.03
N ILE A 232 20.68 -6.96 13.84
CA ILE A 232 21.72 -7.56 13.02
C ILE A 232 21.65 -6.99 11.60
N SER A 233 22.78 -6.96 10.90
CA SER A 233 22.88 -6.44 9.54
C SER A 233 23.71 -7.33 8.63
N SER A 234 23.36 -7.32 7.35
CA SER A 234 23.96 -8.12 6.29
C SER A 234 25.32 -7.61 5.83
N SER A 235 26.08 -8.49 5.17
CA SER A 235 27.25 -8.10 4.37
C SER A 235 26.82 -7.65 2.97
N PRO A 236 27.44 -6.60 2.40
CA PRO A 236 27.11 -6.07 1.06
C PRO A 236 27.14 -7.09 -0.09
N GLN A 237 27.86 -8.21 0.09
CA GLN A 237 27.97 -9.26 -0.93
C GLN A 237 26.67 -10.02 -1.19
N PHE A 238 25.65 -9.87 -0.34
CA PHE A 238 24.37 -10.58 -0.45
C PHE A 238 23.21 -9.69 -0.96
N MET A 239 23.52 -8.50 -1.49
CA MET A 239 22.51 -7.49 -1.91
C MET A 239 21.93 -7.73 -3.31
N GLU A 240 22.23 -8.86 -3.96
CA GLU A 240 21.66 -9.26 -5.27
C GLU A 240 20.60 -10.37 -5.15
N VAL A 241 20.00 -10.56 -3.97
CA VAL A 241 18.96 -11.57 -3.77
C VAL A 241 17.61 -11.01 -4.23
N TYR A 242 16.94 -11.70 -5.15
CA TYR A 242 15.56 -11.39 -5.50
C TYR A 242 14.63 -11.62 -4.29
N VAL A 243 13.78 -10.64 -4.00
CA VAL A 243 12.78 -10.72 -2.93
C VAL A 243 11.42 -10.47 -3.56
N GLU A 244 10.44 -11.35 -3.30
CA GLU A 244 9.06 -11.18 -3.77
C GLU A 244 8.51 -9.81 -3.35
N ASN A 245 7.67 -9.19 -4.18
CA ASN A 245 7.14 -7.82 -3.99
C ASN A 245 8.20 -6.71 -3.97
N GLU A 246 9.46 -7.04 -4.26
CA GLU A 246 10.57 -6.12 -4.53
C GLU A 246 10.69 -4.98 -3.49
N PRO A 247 10.75 -5.27 -2.17
CA PRO A 247 11.18 -4.25 -1.20
C PRO A 247 12.60 -3.78 -1.54
N PRO A 248 12.94 -2.51 -1.30
CA PRO A 248 14.29 -2.03 -1.55
C PRO A 248 15.28 -2.74 -0.64
N ASN A 249 16.53 -2.87 -1.07
CA ASN A 249 17.55 -3.56 -0.29
C ASN A 249 17.74 -2.94 1.11
N THR A 250 17.58 -1.63 1.23
CA THR A 250 17.64 -0.88 2.50
C THR A 250 16.59 -1.31 3.53
N VAL A 251 15.48 -1.94 3.09
CA VAL A 251 14.43 -2.50 3.95
C VAL A 251 14.83 -3.87 4.50
N VAL A 252 15.56 -4.67 3.72
CA VAL A 252 15.86 -6.08 4.03
C VAL A 252 17.32 -6.34 4.40
N GLU A 253 18.20 -5.34 4.34
CA GLU A 253 19.60 -5.46 4.72
C GLU A 253 19.81 -5.62 6.25
N ASN A 254 18.83 -5.18 7.05
CA ASN A 254 18.81 -5.27 8.50
C ASN A 254 17.72 -6.24 8.96
N ALA A 255 17.87 -6.77 10.18
CA ALA A 255 16.87 -7.60 10.82
C ALA A 255 16.90 -7.43 12.34
N ILE A 256 15.81 -7.85 12.98
CA ILE A 256 15.82 -8.22 14.39
C ILE A 256 15.99 -9.73 14.53
N GLU A 257 16.73 -10.16 15.53
CA GLU A 257 16.97 -11.55 15.90
C GLU A 257 16.55 -11.79 17.35
N ALA A 258 15.96 -12.96 17.63
CA ALA A 258 15.60 -13.28 19.00
C ALA A 258 16.83 -13.26 19.92
N SER A 259 16.67 -12.73 21.14
CA SER A 259 17.76 -12.53 22.10
C SER A 259 18.37 -13.83 22.64
N SER A 260 17.73 -14.98 22.39
CA SER A 260 18.26 -16.30 22.71
C SER A 260 17.76 -17.33 21.70
N LEU A 261 18.50 -18.44 21.54
CA LEU A 261 18.23 -19.51 20.57
C LEU A 261 16.76 -20.00 20.60
N PHE A 262 16.22 -20.21 21.80
CA PHE A 262 14.84 -20.69 21.98
C PHE A 262 13.85 -19.58 22.35
N GLY A 263 14.29 -18.32 22.33
CA GLY A 263 13.43 -17.17 22.55
C GLY A 263 12.57 -16.90 21.30
N PRO A 264 11.30 -16.50 21.46
CA PRO A 264 10.46 -16.15 20.33
C PRO A 264 10.68 -14.69 19.88
N ILE A 265 10.46 -14.43 18.59
CA ILE A 265 10.06 -13.09 18.14
C ILE A 265 8.53 -13.04 18.18
N ILE A 266 7.97 -11.99 18.79
CA ILE A 266 6.54 -11.76 18.90
C ILE A 266 6.25 -10.36 18.37
N LEU A 267 5.57 -10.30 17.22
CA LEU A 267 5.12 -9.07 16.61
C LEU A 267 3.62 -8.94 16.85
N SER A 268 3.23 -7.86 17.52
CA SER A 268 1.84 -7.57 17.84
C SER A 268 1.33 -6.44 16.95
N PHE A 269 0.15 -6.60 16.40
CA PHE A 269 -0.57 -5.52 15.73
C PHE A 269 -2.04 -5.53 16.15
N ASN A 270 -2.68 -4.37 16.05
CA ASN A 270 -4.09 -4.19 16.38
C ASN A 270 -4.86 -3.94 15.08
N PRO A 271 -5.72 -4.90 14.66
CA PRO A 271 -6.71 -4.67 13.62
C PRO A 271 -7.49 -3.37 13.80
N SER A 272 -7.68 -2.62 12.70
CA SER A 272 -8.58 -1.46 12.67
C SER A 272 -10.06 -1.82 12.83
N GLN A 273 -10.43 -3.06 12.53
CA GLN A 273 -11.80 -3.59 12.66
C GLN A 273 -11.82 -4.96 13.34
N THR A 274 -12.93 -5.27 14.01
CA THR A 274 -13.21 -6.61 14.54
C THR A 274 -13.70 -7.54 13.44
N ASN A 275 -13.38 -8.82 13.53
CA ASN A 275 -13.79 -9.86 12.56
C ASN A 275 -13.44 -9.52 11.09
N GLN A 276 -12.15 -9.36 10.82
CA GLN A 276 -11.64 -9.07 9.48
C GLN A 276 -10.69 -10.17 9.00
N SER A 277 -10.59 -10.32 7.68
CA SER A 277 -9.62 -11.21 7.05
C SER A 277 -8.30 -10.47 6.82
N LEU A 278 -7.20 -11.07 7.24
CA LEU A 278 -5.85 -10.51 7.24
C LEU A 278 -4.98 -11.14 6.14
N CYS A 279 -4.06 -10.34 5.61
CA CYS A 279 -2.89 -10.79 4.87
C CYS A 279 -1.63 -10.25 5.56
N ALA A 280 -0.72 -11.13 5.99
CA ALA A 280 0.60 -10.75 6.49
C ALA A 280 1.69 -11.30 5.58
N ILE A 281 2.60 -10.43 5.13
CA ILE A 281 3.75 -10.78 4.28
C ILE A 281 5.01 -10.55 5.12
N LEU A 282 5.79 -11.61 5.31
CA LEU A 282 6.94 -11.63 6.21
C LEU A 282 8.20 -11.88 5.39
N TYR A 283 9.17 -10.96 5.50
CA TYR A 283 10.39 -10.98 4.70
C TYR A 283 11.57 -11.47 5.54
N PHE A 284 12.23 -12.51 5.03
CA PHE A 284 13.35 -13.15 5.69
C PHE A 284 14.54 -13.28 4.74
N ILE A 285 15.67 -12.75 5.15
CA ILE A 285 16.96 -12.94 4.50
C ILE A 285 17.96 -13.31 5.58
N GLU A 286 18.81 -14.31 5.31
CA GLU A 286 19.90 -14.58 6.22
C GLU A 286 20.94 -13.46 6.12
N VAL A 287 21.01 -12.64 7.17
CA VAL A 287 21.87 -11.47 7.24
C VAL A 287 23.02 -11.62 8.25
N SER A 288 23.14 -12.77 8.94
CA SER A 288 24.19 -12.93 9.95
C SER A 288 25.57 -13.22 9.33
N ASN A 289 26.47 -12.23 9.41
CA ASN A 289 27.88 -12.36 9.03
C ASN A 289 28.68 -13.37 9.88
N LEU A 290 28.09 -13.84 10.99
CA LEU A 290 28.72 -14.77 11.93
C LEU A 290 28.31 -16.23 11.69
N ARG A 291 27.50 -16.50 10.66
CA ARG A 291 27.01 -17.84 10.35
C ARG A 291 28.15 -18.78 9.93
N GLN A 292 28.21 -19.95 10.54
CA GLN A 292 29.16 -21.02 10.23
C GLN A 292 28.57 -22.03 9.23
N MET A 293 29.40 -22.86 8.58
CA MET A 293 28.93 -23.84 7.57
C MET A 293 27.86 -24.81 8.08
N ASN A 294 27.88 -25.15 9.37
CA ASN A 294 26.94 -26.10 9.97
C ASN A 294 25.75 -25.43 10.65
N ASP A 295 25.64 -24.11 10.55
CA ASP A 295 24.55 -23.40 11.18
C ASP A 295 23.25 -23.55 10.39
N SER A 296 22.18 -23.88 11.12
CA SER A 296 20.82 -23.97 10.62
C SER A 296 19.96 -22.92 11.32
N ARG A 297 19.14 -22.22 10.54
CA ARG A 297 18.12 -21.32 11.05
C ARG A 297 16.77 -21.79 10.55
N GLU A 298 16.08 -22.55 11.39
CA GLU A 298 14.77 -23.09 11.10
C GLU A 298 13.80 -22.73 12.23
N PHE A 299 12.64 -22.20 11.86
CA PHE A 299 11.64 -21.76 12.83
C PHE A 299 10.23 -21.90 12.29
N GLN A 300 9.29 -22.06 13.22
CA GLN A 300 7.86 -22.10 12.96
C GLN A 300 7.24 -20.72 13.20
N ILE A 301 6.21 -20.42 12.43
CA ILE A 301 5.42 -19.21 12.54
C ILE A 301 4.02 -19.59 13.03
N ASP A 302 3.61 -19.01 14.15
CA ASP A 302 2.25 -19.03 14.67
C ASP A 302 1.58 -17.68 14.38
N ILE A 303 0.28 -17.67 14.10
CA ILE A 303 -0.52 -16.43 14.03
C ILE A 303 -1.75 -16.53 14.95
N GLY A 304 -1.86 -15.59 15.89
CA GLY A 304 -2.91 -15.60 16.89
C GLY A 304 -2.95 -16.94 17.65
N THR A 305 -4.03 -17.70 17.44
CA THR A 305 -4.20 -19.04 18.04
C THR A 305 -3.79 -20.18 17.10
N THR A 306 -3.62 -19.92 15.81
CA THR A 306 -3.19 -20.89 14.81
C THR A 306 -1.72 -21.25 15.01
N LYS A 307 -1.46 -22.52 15.31
CA LYS A 307 -0.11 -23.06 15.51
C LYS A 307 0.45 -23.65 14.23
N ASN A 308 1.76 -23.45 14.02
CA ASN A 308 2.47 -23.94 12.84
C ASN A 308 1.81 -23.50 11.54
N ALA A 309 1.39 -22.24 11.46
CA ALA A 309 0.80 -21.66 10.27
C ALA A 309 1.76 -21.72 9.08
N SER A 310 3.06 -21.58 9.35
CA SER A 310 4.12 -21.80 8.36
C SER A 310 5.43 -22.24 9.04
N ALA A 311 6.41 -22.64 8.22
CA ALA A 311 7.77 -22.95 8.64
C ALA A 311 8.77 -22.29 7.68
N VAL A 312 9.88 -21.82 8.24
CA VAL A 312 10.94 -21.13 7.51
C VAL A 312 12.24 -21.88 7.71
N ASN A 313 12.94 -22.19 6.62
CA ASN A 313 14.30 -22.69 6.60
C ASN A 313 15.17 -21.71 5.83
N LEU A 314 16.00 -20.94 6.54
CA LEU A 314 16.85 -19.93 5.93
C LEU A 314 18.24 -20.48 5.61
N GLN A 315 18.65 -20.28 4.36
CA GLN A 315 19.98 -20.59 3.86
C GLN A 315 20.70 -19.30 3.47
N LEU A 316 22.03 -19.31 3.55
CA LEU A 316 22.85 -18.18 3.12
C LEU A 316 22.62 -17.90 1.63
N GLY A 317 22.42 -16.62 1.30
CA GLY A 317 22.24 -16.17 -0.08
C GLY A 317 20.83 -16.38 -0.66
N ASN A 318 19.87 -16.83 0.16
CA ASN A 318 18.47 -16.96 -0.25
C ASN A 318 17.56 -16.03 0.57
N SER A 319 16.49 -15.57 -0.06
CA SER A 319 15.36 -14.94 0.59
C SER A 319 14.24 -15.98 0.78
N VAL A 320 13.45 -15.79 1.83
CA VAL A 320 12.18 -16.49 2.03
C VAL A 320 11.14 -15.43 2.33
N VAL A 321 10.04 -15.44 1.57
CA VAL A 321 8.86 -14.62 1.85
C VAL A 321 7.75 -15.56 2.27
N VAL A 322 7.16 -15.29 3.44
CA VAL A 322 6.01 -16.05 3.94
C VAL A 322 4.78 -15.15 3.89
N THR A 323 3.78 -15.59 3.14
CA THR A 323 2.47 -14.94 3.08
C THR A 323 1.45 -15.76 3.89
N LEU A 324 0.91 -15.16 4.95
CA LEU A 324 -0.20 -15.68 5.74
C LEU A 324 -1.48 -14.99 5.24
N TYR A 325 -2.27 -15.69 4.43
CA TYR A 325 -3.42 -15.11 3.72
C TYR A 325 -4.76 -15.69 4.21
N HIS A 326 -5.78 -14.84 4.24
CA HIS A 326 -7.14 -15.18 4.70
C HIS A 326 -7.22 -15.66 6.15
N GLU A 327 -6.35 -15.14 7.00
CA GLU A 327 -6.40 -15.39 8.44
C GLU A 327 -7.50 -14.53 9.06
N TRP A 328 -8.52 -15.16 9.64
CA TRP A 328 -9.61 -14.45 10.31
C TRP A 328 -9.19 -14.04 11.70
N VAL A 329 -9.30 -12.75 11.98
CA VAL A 329 -8.86 -12.17 13.25
C VAL A 329 -9.97 -11.35 13.90
N ASP A 330 -10.07 -11.48 15.23
CA ASP A 330 -11.02 -10.74 16.05
C ASP A 330 -10.29 -10.10 17.24
N GLY A 331 -9.76 -8.90 17.01
CA GLY A 331 -8.97 -8.15 17.98
C GLY A 331 -7.45 -8.31 17.82
N PRO A 332 -6.66 -7.88 18.83
CA PRO A 332 -5.20 -7.89 18.76
C PRO A 332 -4.62 -9.26 18.40
N VAL A 333 -3.68 -9.30 17.46
CA VAL A 333 -3.07 -10.54 16.98
C VAL A 333 -1.55 -10.49 17.11
N ASN A 334 -0.99 -11.63 17.48
CA ASN A 334 0.46 -11.83 17.57
C ASN A 334 0.91 -12.78 16.45
N ILE A 335 1.91 -12.37 15.69
CA ILE A 335 2.71 -13.24 14.84
C ILE A 335 3.92 -13.66 15.66
N THR A 336 4.07 -14.96 15.90
CA THR A 336 5.11 -15.51 16.76
C THR A 336 6.03 -16.43 15.98
N MET A 337 7.33 -16.17 16.01
CA MET A 337 8.36 -17.01 15.40
C MET A 337 9.13 -17.74 16.49
N LYS A 338 9.28 -19.07 16.37
CA LYS A 338 9.99 -19.91 17.35
C LYS A 338 10.91 -20.90 16.65
N ALA A 339 12.17 -20.98 17.11
CA ALA A 339 13.11 -21.97 16.61
C ALA A 339 12.54 -23.39 16.75
N VAL A 340 12.71 -24.20 15.71
CA VAL A 340 12.38 -25.63 15.79
C VAL A 340 13.47 -26.41 16.53
N GLN A 341 13.13 -27.60 17.02
CA GLN A 341 14.12 -28.48 17.63
C GLN A 341 15.20 -28.86 16.60
N GLY A 342 16.46 -28.59 16.93
CA GLY A 342 17.60 -28.86 16.04
C GLY A 342 18.11 -27.64 15.26
N SER A 343 17.40 -26.51 15.29
CA SER A 343 17.95 -25.23 14.80
C SER A 343 19.13 -24.80 15.69
N SER A 344 20.24 -24.38 15.09
CA SER A 344 21.40 -23.85 15.82
C SER A 344 21.36 -22.33 16.01
N LEU A 345 20.53 -21.64 15.23
CA LEU A 345 20.34 -20.19 15.28
C LEU A 345 18.91 -19.81 15.68
N PRO A 346 18.73 -18.67 16.38
CA PRO A 346 17.40 -18.13 16.75
C PRO A 346 16.56 -17.72 15.54
N PRO A 347 15.27 -17.39 15.69
CA PRO A 347 14.50 -16.73 14.63
C PRO A 347 15.03 -15.32 14.33
N LEU A 348 14.86 -14.85 13.09
CA LEU A 348 15.06 -13.46 12.68
C LEU A 348 13.92 -13.00 11.77
N ILE A 349 13.78 -11.68 11.58
CA ILE A 349 12.89 -11.09 10.55
C ILE A 349 13.45 -9.74 10.09
N ASN A 350 13.37 -9.48 8.79
CA ASN A 350 13.90 -8.26 8.17
C ASN A 350 12.83 -7.20 8.01
N ALA A 351 11.67 -7.58 7.48
CA ALA A 351 10.56 -6.67 7.24
C ALA A 351 9.21 -7.39 7.30
N MET A 352 8.14 -6.61 7.40
CA MET A 352 6.76 -7.12 7.44
C MET A 352 5.79 -6.14 6.81
N GLU A 353 4.79 -6.68 6.12
CA GLU A 353 3.59 -5.96 5.71
C GLU A 353 2.35 -6.67 6.26
N VAL A 354 1.38 -5.89 6.74
CA VAL A 354 0.12 -6.39 7.28
C VAL A 354 -1.02 -5.59 6.66
N TYR A 355 -1.98 -6.30 6.10
CA TYR A 355 -3.14 -5.75 5.42
C TYR A 355 -4.43 -6.36 5.97
N SER A 356 -5.47 -5.55 6.06
CA SER A 356 -6.85 -6.04 6.05
C SER A 356 -7.27 -6.28 4.61
N THR A 357 -8.06 -7.32 4.36
CA THR A 357 -8.54 -7.64 3.01
C THR A 357 -9.99 -7.19 2.84
N MET A 358 -10.29 -6.57 1.70
CA MET A 358 -11.63 -6.11 1.34
C MET A 358 -12.01 -6.68 -0.03
N LYS A 359 -13.17 -7.32 -0.14
CA LYS A 359 -13.74 -7.69 -1.45
C LYS A 359 -14.60 -6.54 -1.97
N MET A 360 -14.37 -6.14 -3.21
CA MET A 360 -15.09 -5.08 -3.93
C MET A 360 -16.12 -5.69 -4.88
N GLN A 361 -16.90 -6.63 -4.38
CA GLN A 361 -18.01 -7.23 -5.11
C GLN A 361 -19.30 -6.74 -4.48
N SER A 362 -20.23 -6.27 -5.31
CA SER A 362 -21.59 -6.06 -4.84
C SER A 362 -22.13 -7.41 -4.34
N PRO A 363 -22.80 -7.47 -3.17
CA PRO A 363 -23.54 -8.68 -2.82
C PRO A 363 -24.47 -9.02 -3.99
N PRO A 364 -24.68 -10.31 -4.32
CA PRO A 364 -25.57 -10.68 -5.41
C PRO A 364 -26.90 -9.99 -5.16
N SER A 365 -27.24 -9.03 -6.02
CA SER A 365 -28.46 -8.25 -5.85
C SER A 365 -29.63 -9.22 -5.95
N SER A 366 -30.45 -9.29 -4.91
CA SER A 366 -31.71 -10.04 -4.92
C SER A 366 -32.69 -9.54 -6.00
N ASP A 367 -32.34 -8.50 -6.75
CA ASP A 367 -33.12 -7.90 -7.83
C ASP A 367 -32.59 -8.19 -9.25
N ALA A 368 -31.47 -8.90 -9.43
CA ALA A 368 -31.03 -9.32 -10.76
C ALA A 368 -31.89 -10.44 -11.39
N SER A 369 -32.85 -11.00 -10.65
CA SER A 369 -33.78 -12.04 -11.16
C SER A 369 -35.09 -11.50 -11.72
N ARG A 370 -35.29 -10.18 -11.86
CA ARG A 370 -36.57 -9.61 -12.33
C ARG A 370 -36.54 -8.69 -13.55
N VAL A 371 -35.39 -8.43 -14.18
CA VAL A 371 -35.33 -7.55 -15.37
C VAL A 371 -35.02 -8.30 -16.69
N LEU A 372 -34.79 -9.62 -16.66
CA LEU A 372 -34.46 -10.43 -17.85
C LEU A 372 -35.63 -11.23 -18.47
N LEU A 373 -36.88 -10.81 -18.27
CA LEU A 373 -38.05 -11.40 -18.94
C LEU A 373 -38.95 -10.38 -19.67
N SER A 374 -38.42 -9.22 -20.06
CA SER A 374 -39.19 -8.21 -20.81
C SER A 374 -38.64 -7.86 -22.20
N PHE A 375 -37.54 -8.47 -22.66
CA PHE A 375 -36.92 -8.13 -23.95
C PHE A 375 -36.92 -9.26 -25.00
N THR A 376 -37.78 -10.28 -24.83
CA THR A 376 -37.99 -11.35 -25.82
C THR A 376 -39.38 -11.41 -26.44
N TYR A 377 -40.23 -10.38 -26.24
CA TYR A 377 -41.56 -10.31 -26.87
C TYR A 377 -41.73 -9.22 -27.94
N PHE A 378 -40.66 -8.53 -28.36
CA PHE A 378 -40.75 -7.44 -29.35
C PHE A 378 -40.07 -7.73 -30.71
N VAL A 379 -39.64 -8.97 -30.98
CA VAL A 379 -39.00 -9.35 -32.27
C VAL A 379 -39.79 -10.43 -33.04
N LEU A 380 -41.06 -10.69 -32.69
CA LEU A 380 -41.91 -11.69 -33.37
C LEU A 380 -43.23 -11.12 -33.95
N CYS A 381 -43.30 -9.82 -34.23
CA CYS A 381 -44.49 -9.21 -34.85
C CYS A 381 -44.24 -8.47 -36.18
N PHE A 382 -43.13 -8.75 -36.88
CA PHE A 382 -42.88 -8.19 -38.22
C PHE A 382 -42.71 -9.24 -39.34
N LEU A 383 -43.27 -10.44 -39.14
CA LEU A 383 -43.33 -11.50 -40.15
C LEU A 383 -44.75 -12.09 -40.22
N CYS A 384 -45.75 -11.23 -40.43
CA CYS A 384 -47.11 -11.62 -40.85
C CYS A 384 -47.84 -10.46 -41.58
N ILE A 385 -47.14 -9.76 -42.46
CA ILE A 385 -47.78 -8.94 -43.52
C ILE A 385 -47.10 -9.31 -44.84
N LEU A 386 -47.52 -10.45 -45.38
CA LEU A 386 -47.36 -10.86 -46.78
C LEU A 386 -48.18 -12.14 -46.99
N ILE A 387 -49.51 -12.00 -46.90
CA ILE A 387 -50.51 -12.71 -47.71
C ILE A 387 -51.63 -11.71 -47.99
#